data_AF-A0A1Y3BDF3-F1
#
_entry.id   AF-A0A1Y3BDF3-F1
#
_cell.length_a   1.000
_cell.length_b   1.000
_cell.length_c   1.000
_cell.angle_alpha   90.00
_cell.angle_beta   90.00
_cell.angle_gamma   90.00
#
_symmetry.space_group_name_H-M   'P 1'
#
loop_
_entity.id
_entity.type
_entity.pdbx_description
1 polymer ?
#
loop_
_entity_poly.entity_id
_entity_poly.type
_entity_poly.pdbx_seq_one_letter_code
_entity_poly.pdbx_strand_id
1 'polypeptide(L)' 'METSAERIRQAVRDGYLDILRNATRKECNHPNDDGMTATHWASYCGQLNALRIIVGRG' A
#
# COMPACT_ATOMS: atom_id res chain seq x y z
N MET A 1 0.62 12.52 -13.52
CA MET A 1 1.26 11.20 -13.71
C MET A 1 0.84 10.36 -12.52
N GLU A 2 0.04 9.33 -12.75
CA GLU A 2 -0.30 8.36 -11.71
C GLU A 2 1.01 7.68 -11.26
N THR A 3 1.37 7.82 -10.00
CA THR A 3 2.63 7.27 -9.49
C THR A 3 2.43 5.80 -9.12
N SER A 4 3.47 4.96 -9.26
CA SER A 4 3.35 3.53 -8.90
C SER A 4 2.84 3.33 -7.46
N ALA A 5 3.13 4.27 -6.55
CA ALA A 5 2.63 4.27 -5.18
C ALA A 5 1.09 4.48 -5.07
N GLU A 6 0.50 5.23 -5.99
CA GLU A 6 -0.95 5.42 -6.05
C GLU A 6 -1.68 4.13 -6.39
N ARG A 7 -1.15 3.39 -7.37
CA ARG A 7 -1.62 2.03 -7.69
C ARG A 7 -1.53 1.10 -6.48
N ILE A 8 -0.47 1.17 -5.69
CA ILE A 8 -0.33 0.35 -4.47
C ILE A 8 -1.40 0.71 -3.44
N ARG A 9 -1.65 2.01 -3.19
CA ARG A 9 -2.71 2.44 -2.26
C ARG A 9 -4.09 1.98 -2.73
N GLN A 10 -4.37 2.08 -4.03
CA GLN A 10 -5.62 1.60 -4.60
C GLN A 10 -5.76 0.07 -4.44
N ALA A 11 -4.69 -0.68 -4.71
CA ALA A 11 -4.65 -2.12 -4.48
C ALA A 11 -4.86 -2.51 -3.01
N VAL A 12 -4.45 -1.68 -2.05
CA VAL A 12 -4.79 -1.89 -0.64
C VAL A 12 -6.30 -1.80 -0.44
N ARG A 13 -6.93 -0.70 -0.89
CA ARG A 13 -8.37 -0.47 -0.73
C ARG A 13 -9.20 -1.57 -1.39
N ASP A 14 -8.76 -2.03 -2.55
CA ASP A 14 -9.46 -3.04 -3.34
C ASP A 14 -9.11 -4.47 -2.91
N GLY A 15 -8.11 -4.65 -2.04
CA GLY A 15 -7.68 -5.97 -1.55
C GLY A 15 -6.89 -6.80 -2.58
N TYR A 16 -6.28 -6.18 -3.59
CA TYR A 16 -5.48 -6.86 -4.61
C TYR A 16 -4.09 -7.26 -4.09
N LEU A 17 -4.05 -8.35 -3.32
CA LEU A 17 -2.85 -8.84 -2.66
C LEU A 17 -1.70 -9.15 -3.62
N ASP A 18 -1.97 -9.61 -4.85
CA ASP A 18 -0.93 -9.94 -5.82
C ASP A 18 -0.17 -8.71 -6.33
N ILE A 19 -0.84 -7.56 -6.42
CA ILE A 19 -0.17 -6.29 -6.73
C ILE A 19 0.72 -5.89 -5.55
N LEU A 20 0.22 -6.02 -4.32
CA LEU A 20 0.98 -5.72 -3.11
C LEU A 20 2.19 -6.66 -2.94
N ARG A 21 2.10 -7.91 -3.41
CA ARG A 21 3.20 -8.87 -3.44
C ARG A 21 4.31 -8.52 -4.43
N ASN A 22 4.01 -7.71 -5.44
CA ASN A 22 5.01 -7.23 -6.40
C ASN A 22 5.50 -5.81 -6.07
N ALA A 23 4.90 -5.15 -5.08
CA ALA A 23 5.29 -3.82 -4.65
C ALA A 23 6.67 -3.82 -3.97
N THR A 24 7.43 -2.76 -4.21
CA THR A 24 8.71 -2.48 -3.54
C THR A 24 8.50 -1.72 -2.23
N ARG A 25 9.49 -1.79 -1.34
CA ARG A 25 9.50 -1.00 -0.09
C ARG A 25 9.34 0.50 -0.33
N LYS A 26 9.97 1.03 -1.39
CA LYS A 26 9.91 2.46 -1.72
C LYS A 26 8.48 2.87 -2.09
N GLU A 27 7.77 2.06 -2.87
CA GLU A 27 6.38 2.32 -3.26
C GLU A 27 5.43 2.24 -2.06
N CYS A 28 5.58 1.22 -1.21
CA CYS A 28 4.77 1.06 -0.01
C CYS A 28 4.92 2.23 0.98
N ASN A 29 6.14 2.78 1.09
CA ASN A 29 6.47 3.87 2.02
C ASN A 29 6.34 5.26 1.38
N HIS A 30 5.95 5.37 0.12
CA HIS A 30 5.79 6.66 -0.53
C HIS A 30 4.48 7.33 -0.03
N PRO A 31 4.56 8.53 0.56
CA PRO A 31 3.38 9.27 0.99
C PRO A 31 2.59 9.82 -0.20
N ASN A 32 1.29 10.05 -0.04
CA ASN A 32 0.52 10.92 -0.93
C ASN A 32 0.63 12.39 -0.47
N ASP A 33 -0.13 13.29 -1.09
CA ASP A 33 -0.16 14.71 -0.74
C ASP A 33 -0.60 14.98 0.72
N ASP A 34 -1.42 14.08 1.30
CA ASP A 34 -1.81 14.12 2.72
C ASP A 34 -0.79 13.49 3.68
N GLY A 35 0.34 12.98 3.16
CA GLY A 35 1.33 12.24 3.96
C GLY A 35 0.98 10.77 4.23
N MET A 36 -0.14 10.25 3.71
CA MET A 36 -0.56 8.86 3.89
C MET A 36 0.20 7.89 2.97
N THR A 37 0.82 6.89 3.58
CA THR A 37 1.46 5.75 2.88
C THR A 37 0.51 4.55 2.78
N ALA A 38 0.87 3.53 1.99
CA ALA A 38 0.05 2.32 1.83
C ALA A 38 -0.25 1.61 3.17
N THR A 39 0.67 1.68 4.15
CA THR A 39 0.46 1.14 5.50
C THR A 39 -0.68 1.83 6.25
N HIS A 40 -0.79 3.16 6.11
CA HIS A 40 -1.87 3.93 6.73
C HIS A 40 -3.23 3.53 6.15
N TRP A 41 -3.30 3.39 4.83
CA TRP A 41 -4.49 2.92 4.14
C TRP A 41 -4.90 1.50 4.55
N ALA A 42 -3.95 0.59 4.68
CA ALA A 42 -4.24 -0.80 5.07
C ALA A 42 -4.80 -0.89 6.50
N SER A 43 -4.28 -0.04 7.39
CA SER A 43 -4.76 0.08 8.77
C SER A 43 -6.15 0.72 8.82
N TYR A 44 -6.35 1.80 8.05
CA TYR A 44 -7.61 2.54 7.98
C TYR A 44 -8.76 1.71 7.41
N CYS A 45 -8.51 0.96 6.34
CA CYS A 45 -9.51 0.12 5.69
C CYS A 45 -9.70 -1.26 6.35
N GLY A 46 -8.89 -1.59 7.37
CA GLY A 46 -8.96 -2.88 8.05
C GLY A 46 -8.48 -4.07 7.21
N GLN A 47 -7.72 -3.84 6.13
CA GLN A 47 -7.15 -4.92 5.32
C GLN A 47 -5.92 -5.54 6.00
N LEU A 48 -6.17 -6.47 6.92
CA LEU A 48 -5.14 -7.18 7.66
C LEU A 48 -4.16 -7.93 6.73
N ASN A 49 -4.66 -8.54 5.65
CA ASN A 49 -3.82 -9.25 4.69
C ASN A 49 -2.88 -8.30 3.92
N ALA A 50 -3.38 -7.15 3.48
CA ALA A 50 -2.56 -6.13 2.83
C ALA A 50 -1.51 -5.58 3.81
N LEU A 51 -1.93 -5.30 5.05
CA LEU A 51 -1.05 -4.79 6.10
C LEU A 51 0.11 -5.76 6.38
N ARG A 52 -0.17 -7.06 6.50
CA ARG A 52 0.87 -8.09 6.68
C ARG A 52 1.89 -8.11 5.54
N ILE A 53 1.41 -8.01 4.30
CA ILE A 53 2.27 -8.00 3.10
C ILE A 53 3.14 -6.73 3.07
N ILE A 54 2.56 -5.57 3.40
CA ILE A 54 3.25 -4.28 3.38
C ILE A 54 4.27 -4.17 4.51
N VAL A 55 3.87 -4.50 5.75
CA VAL A 55 4.74 -4.43 6.94
C VAL A 55 5.85 -5.47 6.87
N GLY A 56 5.60 -6.65 6.28
CA GLY A 56 6.63 -7.68 6.07
C GLY A 56 7.75 -7.29 5.10
N ARG A 57 7.68 -6.12 4.45
CA ARG A 57 8.74 -5.55 3.59
C ARG A 57 9.64 -4.54 4.31
N GLY A 58 9.33 -4.23 5.57
CA GLY A 58 10.05 -3.29 6.44
C GLY A 58 11.38 -3.82 6.95
#